data_AF-A0A800DQM9-F1
#
_entry.id   AF-A0A800DQM9-F1
#
_cell.length_a   1.000
_cell.length_b   1.000
_cell.length_c   1.000
_cell.angle_alpha   90.00
_cell.angle_beta   90.00
_cell.angle_gamma   90.00
#
_symmetry.space_group_name_H-M   'P 1'
#
loop_
_entity.id
_entity.type
_entity.pdbx_description
1 polymer ?
#
loop_
_entity_poly.entity_id
_entity_poly.type
_entity_poly.pdbx_seq_one_letter_code
_entity_poly.pdbx_strand_id
1 'polypeptide(L)' 'CTVITRRDSEDAVVMSLDYYNSLMETVYLLKSPKNAAHLLKSIEQYREGDTQEKPLLDE' A
#
# COMPACT_ATOMS: atom_id res chain seq x y z
N CYS A 1 11.93 2.54 -10.80
CA CYS A 1 12.00 4.02 -10.80
C CYS A 1 13.40 4.43 -11.26
N THR A 2 13.55 5.66 -11.72
CA THR A 2 14.82 6.25 -12.15
C THR A 2 14.96 7.61 -11.48
N VAL A 3 16.14 7.92 -10.95
CA VAL A 3 16.44 9.24 -10.38
C VAL A 3 17.07 10.11 -11.47
N ILE A 4 16.56 11.33 -11.63
CA ILE A 4 17.09 12.35 -12.51
C ILE A 4 17.81 13.36 -11.63
N THR A 5 19.14 13.35 -11.68
CA THR A 5 19.99 14.30 -10.95
C THR A 5 20.14 15.60 -11.73
N ARG A 6 19.94 16.76 -11.09
CA ARG A 6 20.01 18.06 -11.77
C ARG A 6 21.11 18.94 -11.16
N ARG A 7 21.83 19.69 -12.01
CA ARG A 7 22.99 20.49 -11.58
C ARG A 7 22.60 21.71 -10.75
N ASP A 8 21.52 22.39 -11.14
CA ASP A 8 21.14 23.70 -10.60
C ASP A 8 19.74 23.68 -9.92
N SER A 9 19.27 22.50 -9.50
CA SER A 9 17.98 22.31 -8.85
C SER A 9 17.90 20.98 -8.12
N GLU A 10 16.81 20.78 -7.37
CA GLU A 10 16.51 19.50 -6.73
C GLU A 10 16.36 18.34 -7.72
N ASP A 11 16.73 17.15 -7.25
CA ASP A 11 16.60 15.88 -7.97
C ASP A 11 15.13 15.47 -8.10
N ALA A 12 14.81 14.73 -9.16
CA ALA A 12 13.48 14.21 -9.41
C ALA A 12 13.49 12.69 -9.54
N VAL A 13 12.37 12.04 -9.20
CA VAL A 13 12.18 10.61 -9.41
C VAL A 13 11.10 10.40 -10.47
N VAL A 14 11.42 9.58 -11.47
CA VAL A 14 10.46 9.11 -12.48
C VAL A 14 10.11 7.64 -12.20
N MET A 15 8.81 7.35 -12.22
CA MET A 15 8.26 6.01 -12.05
C MET A 15 6.98 5.89 -12.87
N SER A 16 6.48 4.67 -13.06
CA SER A 16 5.17 4.48 -13.67
C SER A 16 4.07 5.07 -12.77
N LEU A 17 3.00 5.55 -13.39
CA LEU A 17 1.83 6.06 -12.65
C LEU A 17 1.25 4.99 -11.73
N ASP A 18 1.15 3.75 -12.22
CA ASP A 18 0.64 2.61 -11.44
C ASP A 18 1.45 2.38 -10.17
N TYR A 19 2.78 2.42 -10.28
CA TYR A 19 3.67 2.24 -9.13
C TYR A 19 3.53 3.40 -8.12
N TYR A 20 3.41 4.63 -8.62
CA TYR A 20 3.15 5.79 -7.75
C TYR A 20 1.82 5.63 -6.99
N ASN A 21 0.75 5.22 -7.68
CA ASN A 21 -0.55 5.03 -7.05
C ASN A 21 -0.52 3.93 -5.98
N SER A 22 0.07 2.77 -6.26
CA SER A 22 0.22 1.68 -5.28
C SER A 22 1.06 2.09 -4.07
N LEU A 23 2.12 2.89 -4.29
CA LEU A 23 2.94 3.44 -3.22
C LEU A 23 2.12 4.38 -2.33
N MET A 24 1.38 5.31 -2.93
CA MET A 24 0.56 6.28 -2.19
C MET A 24 -0.57 5.62 -1.42
N GLU A 25 -1.20 4.59 -1.96
CA GLU A 25 -2.20 3.78 -1.26
C GLU A 25 -1.59 3.07 -0.04
N THR A 26 -0.40 2.48 -0.20
CA THR A 26 0.32 1.86 0.92
C THR A 26 0.62 2.88 2.03
N VAL A 27 1.12 4.06 1.66
CA VAL A 27 1.36 5.16 2.61
C VAL A 27 0.07 5.57 3.31
N TYR A 28 -1.03 5.67 2.58
CA TYR A 28 -2.34 6.03 3.13
C TYR A 28 -2.83 4.98 4.15
N LEU A 29 -2.81 3.70 3.79
CA LEU A 29 -3.25 2.60 4.65
C LEU A 29 -2.43 2.52 5.94
N LEU A 30 -1.12 2.78 5.86
CA LEU A 30 -0.21 2.69 7.01
C LEU A 30 -0.16 3.99 7.86
N LYS A 31 -0.75 5.09 7.40
CA LYS A 31 -0.75 6.37 8.12
C LYS A 31 -1.38 6.29 9.52
N SER A 32 -2.37 5.43 9.70
CA SER A 32 -3.01 5.20 11.00
C SER A 32 -2.39 3.97 11.68
N PRO A 33 -1.72 4.12 12.85
CA PRO A 33 -1.14 2.99 13.56
C PRO A 33 -2.14 1.89 13.88
N LYS A 34 -3.39 2.26 14.19
CA LYS A 34 -4.49 1.32 14.43
C LYS A 34 -4.84 0.53 13.17
N ASN A 35 -4.90 1.20 12.01
CA ASN A 35 -5.19 0.53 10.74
C ASN A 35 -4.03 -0.37 10.30
N ALA A 36 -2.79 0.10 10.45
CA ALA A 36 -1.60 -0.69 10.16
C ALA A 36 -1.56 -1.99 10.99
N ALA A 37 -1.77 -1.89 12.31
CA ALA A 37 -1.83 -3.06 13.18
C ALA A 37 -2.98 -4.02 12.81
N HIS A 38 -4.14 -3.46 12.45
CA HIS A 38 -5.29 -4.24 12.00
C HIS A 38 -4.98 -4.99 10.70
N LEU A 39 -4.45 -4.31 9.68
CA LEU A 39 -4.07 -4.92 8.39
C LEU A 39 -3.01 -6.00 8.57
N LEU A 40 -1.97 -5.74 9.36
CA LEU A 40 -0.92 -6.74 9.65
C LEU A 40 -1.51 -8.00 10.27
N LYS A 41 -2.42 -7.85 11.25
CA LYS A 41 -3.12 -8.99 11.85
C LYS A 41 -3.94 -9.75 10.81
N SER A 42 -4.74 -9.06 10.00
CA SER A 42 -5.58 -9.72 8.98
C SER A 42 -4.76 -10.45 7.91
N ILE A 43 -3.62 -9.90 7.50
CA ILE A 43 -2.70 -10.55 6.57
C ILE A 43 -2.11 -11.83 7.18
N GLU A 44 -1.75 -11.81 8.46
CA GLU A 44 -1.22 -13.00 9.14
C GLU A 44 -2.28 -14.10 9.25
N GLN A 45 -3.49 -13.75 9.68
CA GLN A 45 -4.63 -14.68 9.72
C GLN A 45 -4.87 -15.33 8.35
N TYR A 46 -4.83 -14.54 7.27
CA TYR A 46 -4.96 -15.05 5.91
C TYR A 46 -3.86 -16.06 5.55
N ARG A 47 -2.60 -15.77 5.90
CA ARG A 47 -1.46 -16.67 5.65
C ARG A 47 -1.54 -17.98 6.43
N GLU A 48 -2.08 -17.92 7.64
CA GLU A 48 -2.33 -19.09 8.50
C GLU A 48 -3.57 -19.90 8.07
N GLY A 49 -4.37 -19.38 7.13
CA GLY A 49 -5.63 -19.97 6.72
C GLY A 49 -6.80 -19.74 7.68
N ASP A 50 -6.64 -18.88 8.70
CA ASP A 50 -7.70 -18.39 9.60
C ASP A 50 -8.62 -17.42 8.86
N THR A 51 -9.37 -17.96 7.91
CA THR A 51 -10.29 -17.22 7.04
C THR A 51 -11.69 -17.82 7.13
N GLN A 52 -12.70 -16.97 6.98
CA GLN A 52 -14.10 -17.39 6.90
C GLN A 52 -14.66 -16.93 5.57
N GLU A 53 -15.09 -17.88 4.74
CA GLU A 53 -15.81 -17.59 3.51
C GLU A 53 -17.21 -17.08 3.85
N LYS A 54 -17.60 -15.96 3.25
CA LYS A 54 -18.93 -15.36 3.43
C LYS A 54 -19.48 -14.99 2.06
N PRO A 55 -20.76 -15.29 1.78
CA PRO A 55 -21.40 -14.79 0.58
C PRO A 55 -21.50 -13.25 0.64
N LEU A 56 -21.55 -12.60 -0.51
CA LEU A 56 -21.91 -11.20 -0.58
C LEU A 56 -23.36 -11.04 -0.08
N LEU A 57 -23.61 -9.96 0.65
CA LEU A 57 -24.98 -9.60 1.00
C LEU A 57 -25.63 -8.94 -0.22
N ASP A 58 -26.89 -9.29 -0.49
CA ASP A 58 -27.72 -8.55 -1.44
C ASP A 58 -28.03 -7.14 -0.86
N GLU A 59 -28.21 -6.15 -1.73
CA GLU A 59 -28.47 -4.74 -1.34
C GLU A 59 -29.76 -4.54 -0.52
#